data_AF-A0A7W8B6F1-F1
#
_entry.id   AF-A0A7W8B6F1-F1
#
_cell.length_a   1.000
_cell.length_b   1.000
_cell.length_c   1.000
_cell.angle_alpha   90.00
_cell.angle_beta   90.00
_cell.angle_gamma   90.00
#
_symmetry.space_group_name_H-M   'P 1'
#
loop_
_entity.id
_entity.type
_entity.pdbx_description
1 polymer ?
#
loop_
_entity_poly.entity_id
_entity_poly.type
_entity_poly.pdbx_seq_one_letter_code
_entity_poly.pdbx_strand_id
1 'polypeptide(L)' 'MEPQLRLIAGGPCKTNGDDPPCGRDDCPTVFTTDRGTIAVQGYTTINRETPEGEGIVEIPEAVLREAFRALGW' A
#
# COMPACT_ATOMS: atom_id res chain seq x y z
N MET A 1 4.13 -12.89 -16.61
CA MET A 1 5.03 -11.73 -16.56
C MET A 1 4.62 -10.91 -15.35
N GLU A 2 5.53 -10.70 -14.43
CA GLU A 2 5.24 -9.97 -13.18
C GLU A 2 5.19 -8.46 -13.46
N PRO A 3 4.25 -7.71 -12.84
CA PRO A 3 4.15 -6.28 -13.05
C PRO A 3 5.34 -5.55 -12.43
N GLN A 4 5.82 -4.48 -13.09
CA GLN A 4 6.77 -3.57 -12.47
C GLN A 4 6.06 -2.71 -11.42
N LEU A 5 6.62 -2.64 -10.21
CA LEU A 5 6.03 -1.91 -9.08
C LEU A 5 6.81 -0.62 -8.80
N ARG A 6 6.11 0.51 -8.69
CA ARG A 6 6.66 1.79 -8.21
C ARG A 6 5.95 2.19 -6.92
N LEU A 7 6.70 2.34 -5.83
CA LEU A 7 6.20 2.76 -4.52
C LEU A 7 5.65 4.20 -4.58
N ILE A 8 4.46 4.39 -4.01
CA ILE A 8 3.81 5.71 -3.93
C ILE A 8 3.43 6.12 -2.50
N ALA A 9 3.21 5.17 -1.59
CA ALA A 9 2.98 5.44 -0.16
C ALA A 9 3.34 4.22 0.70
N GLY A 10 3.59 4.45 1.99
CA GLY A 10 3.98 3.41 2.95
C GLY A 10 5.44 2.99 2.83
N GLY A 11 5.73 1.73 3.18
CA GLY A 11 7.09 1.18 3.19
C GLY A 11 7.80 1.37 4.54
N PRO A 12 9.05 0.90 4.65
CA PRO A 12 9.81 0.99 5.89
C PRO A 12 10.05 2.44 6.30
N CYS A 13 9.85 2.75 7.58
CA CYS A 13 10.10 4.06 8.16
C CYS A 13 11.51 4.54 7.80
N LYS A 14 11.63 5.72 7.18
CA LYS A 14 12.93 6.40 7.12
C LYS A 14 13.20 7.01 8.48
N THR A 15 14.34 6.70 9.09
CA THR A 15 14.74 7.14 10.44
C THR A 15 15.02 8.65 10.56
N ASN A 16 14.74 9.45 9.52
CA ASN A 16 15.05 10.87 9.48
C ASN A 16 13.79 11.72 9.66
N GLY A 17 13.13 11.56 10.82
CA GLY A 17 12.42 12.59 11.59
C GLY A 17 11.25 13.42 11.02
N ASP A 18 11.07 13.51 9.70
CA ASP A 18 10.19 14.52 9.08
C ASP A 18 8.95 13.94 8.37
N ASP A 19 8.79 12.61 8.36
CA ASP A 19 7.62 11.95 7.74
C ASP A 19 6.43 11.83 8.74
N PRO A 20 5.18 12.04 8.29
CA PRO A 20 3.96 11.85 9.10
C PRO A 20 3.92 10.43 9.71
N PRO A 21 3.15 10.17 10.77
CA PRO A 21 3.46 9.14 11.76
C PRO A 21 3.38 7.73 11.18
N CYS A 22 4.48 7.28 10.56
CA CYS A 22 4.87 5.88 10.48
C CYS A 22 5.39 5.44 11.85
N GLY A 23 4.57 5.65 12.90
CA GLY A 23 5.02 5.60 14.29
C GLY A 23 5.30 4.20 14.86
N ARG A 24 5.17 3.14 14.05
CA ARG A 24 5.37 1.74 14.47
C ARG A 24 5.76 0.79 13.33
N ASP A 25 6.76 1.12 12.52
CA ASP A 25 7.47 0.19 11.61
C ASP A 25 6.65 -0.66 10.58
N ASP A 26 5.33 -0.54 10.54
CA ASP A 26 4.42 -1.46 9.84
C ASP A 26 3.47 -0.72 8.89
N CYS A 27 3.93 0.30 8.16
CA CYS A 27 3.05 0.94 7.18
C CYS A 27 2.97 0.08 5.90
N PRO A 28 1.80 -0.53 5.58
CA PRO A 28 1.64 -1.29 4.36
C PRO A 28 1.99 -0.44 3.13
N THR A 29 2.55 -1.07 2.11
CA THR A 29 3.08 -0.36 0.94
C THR A 29 2.05 -0.32 -0.19
N VAL A 30 1.90 0.84 -0.82
CA VAL A 30 1.07 1.04 -2.00
C VAL A 30 1.97 1.32 -3.21
N PHE A 31 1.68 0.67 -4.33
CA PHE A 31 2.43 0.78 -5.58
C PHE A 31 1.52 1.11 -6.76
N THR A 32 2.03 1.85 -7.75
CA THR A 32 1.50 1.80 -9.12
C THR A 32 2.15 0.66 -9.88
N THR A 33 1.40 0.02 -10.77
CA THR A 33 1.94 -0.96 -11.72
C THR A 33 2.05 -0.38 -13.13
N ASP A 34 2.92 -0.99 -13.95
CA ASP A 34 3.00 -0.75 -15.41
C ASP A 34 1.73 -1.14 -16.18
N ARG A 35 0.78 -1.81 -15.53
CA ARG A 35 -0.53 -2.18 -16.10
C ARG A 35 -1.62 -1.12 -15.85
N GLY A 36 -1.27 0.01 -15.23
CA GLY A 36 -2.25 1.03 -14.85
C GLY A 36 -3.13 0.63 -13.66
N THR A 37 -2.66 -0.29 -12.82
CA THR A 37 -3.36 -0.70 -11.59
C THR A 37 -2.60 -0.28 -10.34
N ILE A 38 -3.27 -0.28 -9.19
CA ILE A 38 -2.65 -0.10 -7.88
C ILE A 38 -2.45 -1.47 -7.25
N ALA A 39 -1.24 -1.76 -6.77
CA ALA A 39 -0.94 -2.94 -5.96
C ALA A 39 -0.76 -2.52 -4.49
N VAL A 40 -1.30 -3.33 -3.58
CA VAL A 40 -1.35 -3.01 -2.15
C VAL A 40 -0.80 -4.20 -1.36
N GLN A 41 0.24 -3.95 -0.57
CA GLN A 41 0.71 -4.88 0.45
C GLN A 41 -0.12 -4.67 1.71
N GLY A 42 -0.54 -5.73 2.39
CA GLY A 42 -1.25 -5.64 3.66
C GLY A 42 -1.51 -7.03 4.25
N TYR A 43 -2.15 -7.07 5.42
CA TYR A 43 -2.51 -8.32 6.06
C TYR A 43 -3.82 -8.87 5.50
N THR A 44 -3.86 -10.17 5.20
CA THR A 44 -5.08 -10.90 4.82
C THR A 44 -5.83 -11.41 6.05
N THR A 45 -5.96 -10.55 7.07
CA THR A 45 -6.63 -10.84 8.35
C THR A 45 -8.14 -11.00 8.22
N ILE A 46 -8.70 -10.56 7.08
CA ILE A 46 -10.11 -10.70 6.75
C ILE A 46 -10.35 -12.10 6.16
N ASN A 47 -11.02 -12.96 6.91
CA ASN A 47 -11.50 -14.25 6.42
C ASN A 47 -12.79 -14.07 5.60
N ARG A 48 -12.65 -13.56 4.38
CA ARG A 48 -13.74 -13.38 3.43
C ARG A 48 -13.48 -14.23 2.20
N GLU A 49 -14.46 -15.04 1.82
CA GLU A 49 -14.41 -15.77 0.55
C GLU A 49 -14.32 -14.82 -0.63
N THR A 50 -13.34 -15.09 -1.49
CA THR A 50 -13.05 -14.39 -2.75
C THR A 50 -12.91 -15.41 -3.88
N PRO A 51 -13.13 -15.01 -5.14
CA PRO A 51 -12.80 -15.83 -6.31
C PRO A 51 -11.33 -16.27 -6.32
N GLU A 52 -11.03 -17.29 -7.12
CA GLU A 52 -9.67 -17.80 -7.29
C GLU A 52 -8.72 -16.68 -7.75
N GLY A 53 -7.61 -16.50 -7.02
CA GLY A 53 -6.60 -15.48 -7.31
C GLY A 53 -6.89 -14.08 -6.75
N GLU A 54 -8.01 -13.89 -6.04
CA GLU A 54 -8.36 -12.64 -5.37
C GLU A 54 -8.13 -12.71 -3.86
N GLY A 55 -7.80 -11.58 -3.23
CA GLY A 55 -7.63 -11.48 -1.78
C GLY A 55 -8.01 -10.10 -1.27
N ILE A 56 -8.47 -10.04 -0.02
CA ILE A 56 -8.76 -8.78 0.68
C ILE A 56 -7.63 -8.51 1.66
N VAL A 57 -7.10 -7.30 1.64
CA VAL A 57 -6.05 -6.86 2.56
C VAL A 57 -6.53 -5.66 3.37
N GLU A 58 -6.15 -5.61 4.64
CA GLU A 58 -6.33 -4.42 5.47
C GLU A 58 -5.12 -3.50 5.33
N ILE A 59 -5.41 -2.22 5.14
CA ILE A 59 -4.43 -1.13 5.19
C ILE A 59 -4.99 0.06 5.98
N PRO A 60 -4.17 0.82 6.71
CA PRO A 60 -4.62 2.07 7.31
C PRO A 60 -5.09 3.04 6.24
N GLU A 61 -6.27 3.64 6.46
CA GLU A 61 -6.88 4.59 5.54
C GLU A 61 -5.94 5.75 5.19
N ALA A 62 -5.16 6.23 6.16
CA ALA A 62 -4.19 7.31 5.95
C ALA A 62 -3.17 6.98 4.85
N VAL A 63 -2.67 5.73 4.79
CA VAL A 63 -1.71 5.31 3.76
C VAL A 63 -2.32 5.41 2.36
N LEU A 64 -3.59 5.02 2.21
CA LEU A 64 -4.28 5.09 0.91
C LEU A 64 -4.58 6.54 0.50
N ARG A 65 -4.98 7.39 1.46
CA ARG A 65 -5.16 8.83 1.22
C ARG A 65 -3.86 9.49 0.77
N GLU A 66 -2.74 9.14 1.41
CA GLU A 66 -1.42 9.61 1.02
C GLU A 66 -1.03 9.17 -0.38
N ALA A 67 -1.36 7.93 -0.77
CA ALA A 67 -1.14 7.42 -2.12
C ALA A 67 -1.89 8.26 -3.17
N PHE A 68 -3.17 8.58 -2.93
CA PHE A 68 -3.96 9.42 -3.85
C PHE A 68 -3.43 10.85 -3.92
N ARG A 69 -3.06 11.44 -2.78
CA ARG A 69 -2.37 12.75 -2.75
C ARG A 69 -1.09 12.73 -3.60
N ALA A 70 -0.26 11.69 -3.47
CA ALA A 70 0.99 11.56 -4.22
C ALA A 70 0.78 11.39 -5.73
N LEU A 71 -0.37 10.86 -6.16
CA LEU A 71 -0.77 10.76 -7.57
C LEU A 71 -1.42 12.04 -8.11
N GLY A 72 -1.70 13.02 -7.25
CA GLY A 72 -2.37 14.27 -7.63
C GLY A 72 -3.87 14.10 -7.90
N TRP A 73 -4.51 13.14 -7.23
CA TRP A 73 -5.96 12.89 -7.29
C TRP A 73 -6.73 13.68 -6.24
#